data_AF-A0A5E4SM16-F1
#
_entry.id   AF-A0A5E4SM16-F1
#
_cell.length_a   1.000
_cell.length_b   1.000
_cell.length_c   1.000
_cell.angle_alpha   90.00
_cell.angle_beta   90.00
_cell.angle_gamma   90.00
#
_symmetry.space_group_name_H-M   'P 1'
#
loop_
_entity.id
_entity.type
_entity.pdbx_description
1 polymer ?
#
loop_
_entity_poly.entity_id
_entity_poly.type
_entity_poly.pdbx_seq_one_letter_code
_entity_poly.pdbx_strand_id
1 'polypeptide(L)'
;MFKYLPTILKYACPLLVAVLPCLIAIGILSPWSVAQTALGPSATRDALLIGWSYNYRASGAITHERREQTYAVLPTLKTITVIQEDGNVRIEEKSNGLLAALVGYACVLFGVWWFWFRKTPTKTTK
;
A
#
# COMPACT_ATOMS: atom_id res chain seq x y z
N MET A 1 12.85 25.80 -0.13
CA MET A 1 12.16 24.54 -0.51
C MET A 1 11.14 24.05 0.54
N PHE A 2 11.36 24.26 1.84
CA PHE A 2 10.47 23.78 2.93
C PHE A 2 9.10 24.47 3.11
N LYS A 3 8.79 25.57 2.38
CA LYS A 3 7.51 26.29 2.55
C LYS A 3 6.27 25.49 2.11
N TYR A 4 6.41 24.59 1.14
CA TYR A 4 5.28 23.81 0.61
C TYR A 4 5.10 22.45 1.29
N LEU A 5 6.10 22.02 2.07
CA LEU A 5 6.09 20.73 2.75
C LEU A 5 4.83 20.51 3.62
N PRO A 6 4.41 21.44 4.51
CA PRO A 6 3.22 21.22 5.32
C PRO A 6 1.93 21.16 4.49
N THR A 7 1.85 21.91 3.40
CA THR A 7 0.71 21.88 2.48
C THR A 7 0.62 20.53 1.76
N ILE A 8 1.76 20.01 1.28
CA ILE A 8 1.81 18.69 0.63
C ILE A 8 1.39 17.60 1.62
N LEU A 9 1.94 17.59 2.84
CA LEU A 9 1.59 16.60 3.86
C LEU A 9 0.09 16.65 4.22
N LYS A 10 -0.50 17.84 4.31
CA LYS A 10 -1.93 18.03 4.62
C LYS A 10 -2.86 17.30 3.64
N TYR A 11 -2.48 17.20 2.36
CA TYR A 11 -3.27 16.51 1.34
C TYR A 11 -2.79 15.08 1.06
N ALA A 12 -1.49 14.82 1.18
CA ALA A 12 -0.92 13.48 0.99
C ALA A 12 -1.38 12.49 2.06
N CYS A 13 -1.43 12.89 3.34
CA CYS A 13 -1.85 12.00 4.42
C CYS A 13 -3.28 11.44 4.24
N PRO A 14 -4.34 12.24 4.02
CA PRO A 14 -5.69 11.71 3.85
C PRO A 14 -5.82 10.87 2.56
N LEU A 15 -5.06 11.23 1.51
CA LEU A 15 -5.01 10.44 0.29
C LEU A 15 -4.43 9.04 0.57
N LEU A 16 -3.32 8.94 1.31
CA LEU A 16 -2.74 7.65 1.71
C LEU A 16 -3.69 6.83 2.59
N VAL A 17 -4.45 7.47 3.49
CA VAL A 17 -5.48 6.79 4.30
C VAL A 17 -6.55 6.16 3.41
N ALA A 18 -6.99 6.88 2.36
CA ALA A 18 -8.02 6.43 1.42
C ALA A 18 -7.51 5.36 0.44
N VAL A 19 -6.21 5.34 0.12
CA VAL A 19 -5.62 4.33 -0.80
C VAL A 19 -5.75 2.91 -0.23
N LEU A 20 -5.55 2.72 1.08
CA LEU A 20 -5.60 1.38 1.68
C LEU A 20 -6.96 0.65 1.50
N PRO A 21 -8.12 1.23 1.88
CA PRO A 21 -9.41 0.58 1.65
C PRO A 21 -9.70 0.39 0.15
N CYS A 22 -9.25 1.30 -0.71
CA CYS A 22 -9.35 1.13 -2.17
C CYS A 22 -8.55 -0.09 -2.65
N LEU A 23 -7.32 -0.29 -2.17
CA LEU A 23 -6.52 -1.47 -2.51
C LEU A 23 -7.17 -2.76 -2.03
N ILE A 24 -7.71 -2.78 -0.81
CA ILE A 24 -8.42 -3.95 -0.29
C ILE A 24 -9.64 -4.25 -1.17
N ALA A 25 -10.43 -3.24 -1.53
CA ALA A 25 -11.58 -3.41 -2.42
C ALA A 25 -11.17 -3.92 -3.81
N ILE A 26 -10.08 -3.41 -4.38
CA ILE A 26 -9.54 -3.90 -5.66
C ILE A 26 -9.10 -5.36 -5.55
N GLY A 27 -8.44 -5.74 -4.46
CA GLY A 27 -8.02 -7.14 -4.25
C GLY A 27 -9.19 -8.12 -4.16
N ILE A 28 -10.32 -7.67 -3.62
CA ILE A 28 -11.56 -8.47 -3.51
C ILE A 28 -12.30 -8.53 -4.86
N LEU A 29 -12.43 -7.39 -5.55
CA LEU A 29 -13.21 -7.27 -6.79
C LEU A 29 -12.46 -7.78 -8.02
N SER A 30 -11.14 -7.65 -8.05
CA SER A 30 -10.28 -8.00 -9.18
C SER A 30 -9.09 -8.82 -8.68
N PRO A 31 -9.33 -10.08 -8.29
CA PRO A 31 -8.26 -10.94 -7.83
C PRO A 31 -7.30 -11.27 -8.97
N TRP A 32 -6.00 -11.15 -8.69
CA TRP A 32 -4.96 -11.51 -9.65
C TRP A 32 -4.66 -13.00 -9.58
N SER A 33 -4.97 -13.74 -10.65
CA SER A 33 -4.83 -15.21 -10.73
C SER A 33 -3.42 -15.72 -10.43
N VAL A 34 -2.40 -14.99 -10.86
CA VAL A 34 -0.98 -15.33 -10.60
C VAL A 34 -0.70 -15.31 -9.10
N ALA A 35 -1.19 -14.28 -8.39
CA ALA A 35 -1.04 -14.20 -6.94
C ALA A 35 -1.83 -15.29 -6.21
N GLN A 36 -3.04 -15.61 -6.65
CA GLN A 36 -3.82 -16.70 -6.04
C GLN A 36 -3.10 -18.06 -6.17
N THR A 37 -2.48 -18.31 -7.32
CA THR A 37 -1.72 -19.55 -7.57
C THR A 37 -0.46 -19.59 -6.70
N ALA A 38 0.22 -18.45 -6.56
CA ALA A 38 1.44 -18.30 -5.76
C ALA A 38 1.20 -18.39 -4.25
N LEU A 39 0.10 -17.80 -3.75
CA LEU A 39 -0.26 -17.80 -2.33
C LEU A 39 -0.82 -19.17 -1.87
N GLY A 40 -1.41 -19.92 -2.80
CA GLY A 40 -2.12 -21.15 -2.48
C GLY A 40 -3.51 -20.90 -1.87
N PRO A 41 -4.36 -21.94 -1.82
CA PRO A 41 -5.79 -21.81 -1.48
C PRO A 41 -6.05 -21.40 -0.02
N SER A 42 -5.14 -21.71 0.90
CA SER A 42 -5.25 -21.34 2.32
C SER A 42 -4.92 -19.86 2.53
N ALA A 43 -3.77 -19.39 2.06
CA ALA A 43 -3.38 -17.99 2.25
C ALA A 43 -4.24 -17.02 1.44
N THR A 44 -4.80 -17.43 0.30
CA THR A 44 -5.67 -16.58 -0.53
C THR A 44 -6.95 -16.14 0.20
N ARG A 45 -7.50 -16.96 1.10
CA ARG A 45 -8.72 -16.63 1.86
C ARG A 45 -8.49 -15.54 2.91
N ASP A 46 -7.31 -15.55 3.51
CA ASP A 46 -6.96 -14.65 4.62
C ASP A 46 -6.01 -13.53 4.19
N ALA A 47 -5.76 -13.39 2.88
CA ALA A 47 -4.89 -12.38 2.29
C ALA A 47 -5.67 -11.11 1.91
N LEU A 48 -5.24 -9.97 2.45
CA LEU A 48 -5.74 -8.66 2.07
C LEU A 48 -4.70 -7.93 1.22
N LEU A 49 -5.11 -7.40 0.07
CA LEU A 49 -4.23 -6.59 -0.77
C LEU A 49 -3.93 -5.25 -0.08
N ILE A 50 -2.67 -5.02 0.25
CA ILE A 50 -2.21 -3.81 0.94
C ILE A 50 -1.20 -2.99 0.13
N GLY A 51 -0.71 -3.53 -0.98
CA GLY A 51 0.23 -2.84 -1.86
C GLY A 51 0.10 -3.34 -3.30
N TRP A 52 0.25 -2.42 -4.25
CA TRP A 52 0.25 -2.74 -5.67
C TRP A 52 1.23 -1.81 -6.39
N SER A 53 2.08 -2.40 -7.22
CA SER A 53 2.95 -1.69 -8.15
C SER A 53 2.88 -2.34 -9.52
N TYR A 54 2.91 -1.51 -10.56
CA TYR A 54 2.99 -1.94 -11.94
C TYR A 54 3.97 -1.04 -12.66
N ASN A 55 4.99 -1.65 -13.27
CA ASN A 55 6.00 -0.97 -14.04
C ASN A 55 6.08 -1.62 -15.41
N TYR A 56 5.95 -0.81 -16.45
CA TYR A 56 6.10 -1.22 -17.83
C TYR A 56 7.19 -0.36 -18.47
N ARG A 57 8.19 -1.00 -19.08
CA ARG A 57 9.24 -0.33 -19.85
C ARG A 57 9.41 -1.02 -21.19
N ALA A 58 9.31 -0.26 -22.27
CA ALA A 58 9.69 -0.71 -23.60
C ALA A 58 11.05 -0.09 -23.98
N SER A 59 12.00 -0.90 -24.42
CA SER A 59 13.28 -0.44 -24.96
C SER A 59 13.58 -1.18 -26.26
N GLY A 60 13.43 -0.49 -27.38
CA GLY A 60 13.59 -1.10 -28.71
C GLY A 60 12.56 -2.21 -28.94
N ALA A 61 13.05 -3.42 -29.26
CA ALA A 61 12.21 -4.61 -29.49
C ALA A 61 11.88 -5.41 -28.21
N ILE A 62 12.39 -4.99 -27.05
CA ILE A 62 12.22 -5.71 -25.77
C ILE A 62 11.22 -4.95 -24.90
N THR A 63 10.18 -5.66 -24.45
CA THR A 63 9.20 -5.17 -23.48
C THR A 63 9.49 -5.80 -22.13
N HIS A 64 9.77 -4.97 -21.13
CA HIS A 64 9.88 -5.38 -19.74
C HIS A 64 8.61 -5.04 -18.98
N GLU A 65 8.01 -6.05 -18.37
CA GLU A 65 6.81 -5.90 -17.55
C GLU A 65 7.10 -6.43 -16.14
N ARG A 66 6.92 -5.56 -15.15
CA ARG A 66 7.01 -5.92 -13.73
C ARG A 66 5.73 -5.54 -13.00
N ARG A 67 5.02 -6.55 -12.53
CA ARG A 67 3.83 -6.40 -11.69
C ARG A 67 4.08 -6.95 -10.30
N GLU A 68 3.76 -6.18 -9.28
CA GLU A 68 4.01 -6.53 -7.88
C GLU A 68 2.75 -6.27 -7.05
N GLN A 69 2.31 -7.28 -6.29
CA GLN A 69 1.18 -7.15 -5.37
C GLN A 69 1.58 -7.69 -3.99
N THR A 70 1.37 -6.87 -2.97
CA THR A 70 1.69 -7.19 -1.57
C THR A 70 0.42 -7.47 -0.80
N TYR A 71 0.37 -8.64 -0.18
CA TYR A 71 -0.75 -9.12 0.59
C TYR A 71 -0.37 -9.22 2.07
N ALA A 72 -1.27 -8.78 2.94
CA ALA A 72 -1.22 -9.05 4.36
C ALA A 72 -1.99 -10.35 4.65
N VAL A 73 -1.33 -11.34 5.24
CA VAL A 73 -1.97 -12.62 5.59
C VAL A 73 -2.30 -12.62 7.07
N LEU A 74 -3.59 -12.68 7.39
CA LEU A 74 -4.11 -12.84 8.75
C LEU A 74 -4.33 -14.33 9.04
N PRO A 75 -4.23 -14.82 10.29
CA PRO A 75 -3.76 -14.14 11.50
C PRO A 75 -2.22 -14.15 11.64
N THR A 76 -1.47 -14.66 10.66
CA THR A 76 -0.01 -14.88 10.80
C THR A 76 0.83 -13.60 10.86
N LEU A 77 0.22 -12.43 10.64
CA LEU A 77 0.86 -11.10 10.62
C LEU A 77 2.04 -10.98 9.63
N LYS A 78 2.09 -11.89 8.65
CA LYS A 78 3.08 -11.88 7.58
C LYS A 78 2.57 -11.03 6.42
N THR A 79 3.51 -10.51 5.64
CA THR A 79 3.20 -9.99 4.31
C THR A 79 3.87 -10.84 3.26
N ILE A 80 3.13 -11.14 2.20
CA ILE A 80 3.62 -11.88 1.05
C ILE A 80 3.54 -10.95 -0.15
N THR A 81 4.68 -10.70 -0.78
CA THR A 81 4.76 -9.93 -2.02
C THR A 81 4.94 -10.89 -3.18
N VAL A 82 3.97 -10.90 -4.09
CA VAL A 82 4.05 -11.64 -5.35
C VAL A 82 4.54 -10.69 -6.42
N ILE A 83 5.69 -11.00 -7.02
CA ILE A 83 6.31 -10.20 -8.08
C ILE A 83 6.35 -11.07 -9.33
N GLN A 84 5.72 -10.59 -10.40
CA GLN A 84 5.86 -11.12 -11.74
C GLN A 84 6.74 -10.17 -12.55
N GLU A 85 7.82 -10.68 -13.13
CA GLU A 85 8.79 -9.93 -13.92
C GLU A 85 9.15 -10.74 -15.17
N ASP A 86 8.81 -10.20 -16.35
CA ASP A 86 9.07 -10.83 -17.66
C ASP A 86 8.62 -12.30 -17.75
N GLY A 87 7.46 -12.60 -17.17
CA GLY A 87 6.87 -13.94 -17.13
C GLY A 87 7.36 -14.83 -15.97
N ASN A 88 8.43 -14.45 -15.27
CA ASN A 88 8.90 -15.16 -14.08
C ASN A 88 8.15 -14.68 -12.83
N VAL A 89 7.76 -15.61 -11.97
CA VAL A 89 7.05 -15.29 -10.71
C VAL A 89 7.97 -15.60 -9.54
N ARG A 90 8.14 -14.62 -8.65
CA ARG A 90 8.83 -14.77 -7.36
C ARG A 90 7.93 -14.33 -6.23
N ILE A 91 8.16 -14.93 -5.07
CA ILE A 91 7.42 -14.65 -3.85
C ILE A 91 8.41 -14.21 -2.79
N GLU A 92 8.17 -13.05 -2.20
CA GLU A 92 8.97 -12.52 -1.09
C GLU A 92 8.09 -12.48 0.16
N GLU A 93 8.47 -13.27 1.17
CA GLU A 93 7.79 -13.27 2.47
C GLU A 93 8.54 -12.38 3.45
N LYS A 94 7.81 -11.52 4.17
CA LYS A 94 8.35 -10.72 5.25
C LYS A 94 7.61 -11.01 6.54
N SER A 95 8.30 -11.65 7.48
CA SER A 95 7.84 -11.77 8.87
C SER A 95 7.75 -10.35 9.48
N ASN A 96 6.62 -10.06 10.13
CA ASN A 96 6.29 -8.75 10.71
C ASN A 96 6.01 -7.61 9.71
N GLY A 97 5.86 -7.90 8.41
CA GLY A 97 5.52 -6.86 7.44
C GLY A 97 4.17 -6.19 7.72
N LEU A 98 3.20 -6.93 8.28
CA LEU A 98 1.89 -6.37 8.62
C LEU A 98 2.01 -5.41 9.81
N LEU A 99 2.82 -5.75 10.82
CA LEU A 99 3.05 -4.87 11.97
C LEU A 99 3.66 -3.54 11.51
N ALA A 100 4.67 -3.59 10.62
CA ALA A 100 5.28 -2.39 10.05
C ALA A 100 4.27 -1.57 9.24
N ALA A 101 3.40 -2.22 8.46
CA ALA A 101 2.33 -1.55 7.71
C ALA A 101 1.31 -0.89 8.64
N LEU A 102 0.91 -1.55 9.74
CA LEU A 102 -0.01 -1.00 10.74
C LEU A 102 0.59 0.21 11.46
N VAL A 103 1.85 0.13 11.88
CA VAL A 103 2.56 1.27 12.49
C VAL A 103 2.67 2.43 11.50
N GLY A 104 3.01 2.16 10.24
CA GLY A 104 3.04 3.16 9.19
C GLY A 104 1.67 3.82 8.99
N TYR A 105 0.60 3.03 8.94
CA TYR A 105 -0.77 3.54 8.80
C TYR A 105 -1.20 4.38 10.01
N ALA A 106 -0.86 3.97 11.23
CA ALA A 106 -1.11 4.75 12.45
C ALA A 106 -0.40 6.12 12.41
N CYS A 107 0.83 6.18 11.92
CA CYS A 107 1.55 7.44 11.70
C CYS A 107 0.86 8.34 10.67
N VAL A 108 0.32 7.77 9.59
CA VAL A 108 -0.43 8.55 8.58
C VAL A 108 -1.74 9.07 9.18
N LEU A 109 -2.48 8.25 9.91
CA LEU A 109 -3.70 8.68 10.63
C LEU A 109 -3.40 9.81 11.62
N PHE A 110 -2.31 9.70 12.37
CA PHE A 110 -1.84 10.77 13.24
C PHE A 110 -1.52 12.05 12.46
N GLY A 111 -0.91 11.93 11.29
CA GLY A 111 -0.69 13.06 10.37
C GLY A 111 -2.00 13.73 9.92
N VAL A 112 -3.00 12.94 9.51
CA VAL A 112 -4.33 13.46 9.17
C VAL A 112 -4.94 14.20 10.36
N TRP A 113 -4.93 13.58 11.54
CA TRP A 113 -5.43 14.20 12.77
C TRP A 113 -4.73 15.54 13.05
N TRP A 114 -3.40 15.56 12.97
CA TRP A 114 -2.60 16.75 13.24
C TRP A 114 -2.85 17.90 12.26
N PHE A 115 -2.99 17.62 10.97
CA PHE A 115 -3.12 18.66 9.94
C PHE A 115 -4.56 19.12 9.69
N TRP A 116 -5.56 18.26 9.92
CA TRP A 116 -6.96 18.58 9.66
C TRP A 116 -7.77 18.85 10.92
N PHE A 117 -7.53 18.11 12.01
CA PHE A 117 -8.38 18.17 13.20
C PHE A 117 -7.80 19.04 14.32
N ARG A 118 -6.52 19.40 14.24
CA ARG A 118 -5.93 20.32 15.21
C ARG A 118 -6.47 21.73 14.97
N LYS A 119 -7.38 22.19 15.85
CA LYS A 119 -7.82 23.58 15.88
C LYS A 119 -6.60 24.49 16.07
N THR A 120 -6.29 25.33 15.09
CA THR A 120 -5.33 26.42 15.28
C THR A 120 -5.93 27.36 16.34
N PRO A 121 -5.22 27.67 17.44
CA PRO A 121 -5.72 28.63 18.40
C PRO A 121 -5.94 29.96 17.68
N THR A 122 -7.20 30.37 17.60
CA THR A 122 -7.61 31.66 17.06
C THR A 122 -6.85 32.72 17.84
N LYS A 123 -5.90 33.41 17.21
CA LYS A 123 -5.30 34.59 17.81
C LYS A 123 -6.42 35.59 17.98
N THR A 124 -6.89 35.73 19.22
CA THR A 124 -7.80 36.79 19.63
C THR A 124 -7.01 38.08 19.54
N THR A 125 -7.06 38.75 18.38
CA THR A 125 -6.60 40.13 18.25
C THR A 125 -7.55 40.97 19.09
N LYS A 126 -7.05 41.41 20.25
CA LYS A 126 -7.60 42.56 20.98
C LYS A 126 -7.21 43.84 20.27
#